data_AF-A0A150Q842-F1
#
_entry.id   AF-A0A150Q842-F1
#
_cell.length_a   1.000
_cell.length_b   1.000
_cell.length_c   1.000
_cell.angle_alpha   90.00
_cell.angle_beta   90.00
_cell.angle_gamma   90.00
#
_symmetry.space_group_name_H-M   'P 1'
#
loop_
_entity.id
_entity.type
_entity.pdbx_description
1 polymer ?
#
loop_
_entity_poly.entity_id
_entity_poly.type
_entity_poly.pdbx_seq_one_letter_code
_entity_poly.pdbx_strand_id
1 'polypeptide(L)'
;GLRPQPGMQRARTAPPETTEHASHGEEHCPGHGPTDPPPHVNWWHGLIGVNNEAAAKGGINALLWRYHNEQNPCDPKNEPPPFLASVLNVSLLAFIIYRFGRKPIAEALRKRKQTITQELDNASRLKEEAEKRLDEYEDKLTRLEETLAELKAEHASQAEREKAHVLAEAEQRRVRMRRDAEFRIEQELKAARVMLLQEAVQSAVAAAEELLRQRVGREDLDRANEEYLKAIPAAVSAGATRRGAQTTGAAI
;
A
#
# COMPACT_ATOMS: atom_id res chain seq x y z
N GLY A 1 30.83 -34.48 -18.30
CA GLY A 1 31.44 -35.55 -17.51
C GLY A 1 30.63 -36.81 -17.66
N LEU A 2 30.94 -37.57 -18.71
CA LEU A 2 30.47 -38.94 -18.94
C LEU A 2 31.61 -39.86 -18.51
N ARG A 3 31.33 -40.87 -17.68
CA ARG A 3 32.14 -42.09 -17.56
C ARG A 3 31.20 -43.29 -17.61
N PRO A 4 31.20 -44.05 -18.73
CA PRO A 4 30.72 -45.42 -18.76
C PRO A 4 31.83 -46.36 -18.26
N GLN A 5 31.47 -47.43 -17.54
CA GLN A 5 32.40 -48.51 -17.23
C GLN A 5 32.44 -49.53 -18.40
N PRO A 6 33.65 -49.98 -18.81
CA PRO A 6 33.86 -50.89 -19.92
C PRO A 6 34.18 -52.33 -19.46
N GLY A 7 34.12 -53.26 -20.42
CA GLY A 7 34.70 -54.61 -20.33
C GLY A 7 33.65 -55.70 -20.13
N MET A 8 33.60 -56.78 -20.89
CA MET A 8 34.54 -57.34 -21.87
C MET A 8 33.77 -58.29 -22.80
N GLN A 9 34.19 -58.28 -24.06
CA GLN A 9 33.76 -59.20 -25.11
C GLN A 9 34.24 -60.63 -24.80
N ARG A 10 33.49 -61.64 -25.25
CA ARG A 10 33.97 -62.62 -26.25
C ARG A 10 32.86 -63.53 -26.77
N ALA A 11 32.75 -63.57 -28.09
CA ALA A 11 32.08 -64.60 -28.87
C ALA A 11 32.96 -65.86 -29.01
N ARG A 12 32.32 -66.95 -29.48
CA ARG A 12 32.79 -68.33 -29.82
C ARG A 12 32.54 -69.29 -28.65
N THR A 13 31.82 -70.41 -28.78
CA THR A 13 31.58 -71.36 -29.90
C THR A 13 30.47 -72.34 -29.46
N ALA A 14 29.57 -72.78 -30.36
CA ALA A 14 28.84 -74.06 -30.19
C ALA A 14 29.86 -75.23 -30.27
N PRO A 15 29.76 -76.34 -29.50
CA PRO A 15 28.69 -77.38 -29.58
C PRO A 15 28.43 -78.15 -28.23
N PRO A 16 27.78 -79.33 -28.17
CA PRO A 16 26.73 -79.90 -29.00
C PRO A 16 25.36 -79.93 -28.29
N GLU A 17 24.31 -80.24 -29.04
CA GLU A 17 23.00 -80.65 -28.52
C GLU A 17 23.15 -81.72 -27.42
N THR A 18 22.85 -81.34 -26.18
CA THR A 18 22.33 -82.27 -25.19
C THR A 18 20.86 -81.97 -25.06
N THR A 19 20.08 -82.74 -25.82
CA THR A 19 18.73 -83.14 -25.46
C THR A 19 18.72 -83.65 -24.02
N GLU A 20 18.61 -82.75 -23.06
CA GLU A 20 18.07 -83.07 -21.75
C GLU A 20 16.68 -82.46 -21.72
N HIS A 21 15.75 -83.28 -22.21
CA HIS A 21 14.36 -83.22 -21.80
C HIS A 21 14.35 -83.32 -20.29
N ALA A 22 14.46 -82.17 -19.61
CA ALA A 22 14.07 -82.02 -18.23
C ALA A 22 12.55 -82.25 -18.21
N SER A 23 12.20 -83.52 -18.08
CA SER A 23 10.87 -84.04 -17.83
C SER A 23 10.38 -83.45 -16.50
N HIS A 24 9.91 -82.21 -16.55
CA HIS A 24 8.87 -81.78 -15.64
C HIS A 24 7.68 -82.67 -15.96
N GLY A 25 7.44 -83.66 -15.11
CA GLY A 25 6.31 -84.58 -15.23
C GLY A 25 5.04 -83.77 -15.45
N GLU A 26 4.56 -83.80 -16.69
CA GLU A 26 3.30 -83.21 -17.10
C GLU A 26 2.18 -84.01 -16.44
N GLU A 27 1.76 -83.61 -15.24
CA GLU A 27 0.37 -83.80 -14.83
C GLU A 27 -0.48 -82.75 -15.56
N HIS A 28 -0.49 -82.82 -16.89
CA HIS A 28 -1.49 -82.11 -17.69
C HIS A 28 -2.81 -82.86 -17.53
N CYS A 29 -3.78 -82.23 -16.86
CA CYS A 29 -5.13 -82.78 -16.80
C CYS A 29 -5.67 -82.97 -18.23
N PRO A 30 -6.33 -84.10 -18.56
CA PRO A 30 -6.99 -84.26 -19.85
C PRO A 30 -7.99 -83.13 -20.09
N GLY A 31 -7.88 -82.36 -21.19
CA GLY A 31 -8.78 -81.24 -21.50
C GLY A 31 -8.16 -79.84 -21.44
N HIS A 32 -6.85 -79.71 -21.26
CA HIS A 32 -6.13 -78.42 -21.21
C HIS A 32 -4.88 -78.33 -22.10
N GLY A 33 -4.83 -79.06 -23.23
CA GLY A 33 -3.83 -78.91 -24.29
C GLY A 33 -4.27 -78.02 -25.47
N PRO A 34 -3.34 -77.56 -26.34
CA PRO A 34 -3.67 -76.76 -27.53
C PRO A 34 -4.58 -77.47 -28.56
N THR A 35 -4.76 -78.79 -28.40
CA THR A 35 -5.48 -79.68 -29.31
C THR A 35 -6.72 -80.33 -28.67
N ASP A 36 -7.14 -79.91 -27.48
CA ASP A 36 -8.26 -80.54 -26.76
C ASP A 36 -9.63 -79.90 -27.11
N PRO A 37 -10.73 -80.68 -27.02
CA PRO A 37 -12.08 -80.15 -27.18
C PRO A 37 -12.39 -79.10 -26.09
N PRO A 38 -13.20 -78.06 -26.39
CA PRO A 38 -13.45 -76.98 -25.44
C PRO A 38 -14.08 -77.53 -24.15
N PRO A 39 -13.74 -76.95 -22.98
CA PRO A 39 -14.31 -77.38 -21.71
C PRO A 39 -15.83 -77.27 -21.76
N HIS A 40 -16.52 -78.26 -21.18
CA HIS A 40 -17.97 -78.28 -21.15
C HIS A 40 -18.47 -77.08 -20.32
N VAL A 41 -19.36 -76.28 -20.90
CA VAL A 41 -19.90 -75.11 -20.22
C VAL A 41 -20.99 -75.57 -19.27
N ASN A 42 -20.77 -75.35 -17.98
CA ASN A 42 -21.82 -75.50 -16.98
C ASN A 42 -22.76 -74.29 -17.02
N TRP A 43 -23.97 -74.49 -17.54
CA TRP A 43 -24.96 -73.42 -17.62
C TRP A 43 -25.84 -73.30 -16.35
N TRP A 44 -26.15 -74.43 -15.67
CA TRP A 44 -27.20 -74.49 -14.64
C TRP A 44 -26.94 -75.46 -13.47
N HIS A 45 -25.90 -76.28 -13.48
CA HIS A 45 -25.61 -77.26 -12.43
C HIS A 45 -24.82 -76.64 -11.26
N GLY A 46 -25.20 -76.92 -10.02
CA GLY A 46 -24.52 -76.41 -8.84
C GLY A 46 -24.67 -74.90 -8.55
N LEU A 47 -25.89 -74.37 -8.68
CA LEU A 47 -26.19 -72.94 -8.53
C LEU A 47 -25.95 -72.36 -7.12
N ILE A 48 -25.93 -73.19 -6.08
CA ILE A 48 -25.84 -72.74 -4.68
C ILE A 48 -24.43 -72.91 -4.10
N GLY A 49 -23.71 -73.98 -4.47
CA GLY A 49 -22.37 -74.22 -3.93
C GLY A 49 -21.83 -75.63 -4.22
N VAL A 50 -20.71 -75.97 -3.57
CA VAL A 50 -20.06 -77.27 -3.67
C VAL A 50 -20.54 -78.18 -2.54
N ASN A 51 -21.09 -79.35 -2.88
CA ASN A 51 -21.37 -80.39 -1.90
C ASN A 51 -21.37 -81.76 -2.58
N ASN A 52 -20.30 -82.53 -2.35
CA ASN A 52 -20.04 -83.77 -3.06
C ASN A 52 -21.02 -84.90 -2.69
N GLU A 53 -21.50 -84.92 -1.44
CA GLU A 53 -22.48 -85.91 -0.98
C GLU A 53 -23.89 -85.63 -1.50
N ALA A 54 -24.25 -84.35 -1.61
CA ALA A 54 -25.55 -83.95 -2.14
C ALA A 54 -25.59 -84.03 -3.67
N ALA A 55 -24.51 -83.68 -4.36
CA ALA A 55 -24.40 -83.80 -5.82
C ALA A 55 -24.61 -85.26 -6.30
N ALA A 56 -24.14 -86.24 -5.53
CA ALA A 56 -24.27 -87.67 -5.86
C ALA A 56 -25.71 -88.21 -5.75
N LYS A 57 -26.61 -87.53 -5.03
CA LYS A 57 -27.99 -88.00 -4.78
C LYS A 57 -28.95 -87.82 -5.96
N GLY A 58 -28.49 -87.22 -7.06
CA GLY A 58 -29.25 -87.06 -8.30
C GLY A 58 -30.50 -86.18 -8.17
N GLY A 59 -31.18 -85.95 -9.29
CA GLY A 59 -32.40 -85.13 -9.34
C GLY A 59 -32.14 -83.65 -9.06
N ILE A 60 -33.01 -83.01 -8.26
CA ILE A 60 -32.90 -81.58 -7.92
C ILE A 60 -31.58 -81.22 -7.23
N ASN A 61 -30.93 -82.17 -6.54
CA ASN A 61 -29.66 -81.91 -5.85
C ASN A 61 -28.50 -81.66 -6.81
N ALA A 62 -28.53 -82.23 -8.02
CA ALA A 62 -27.52 -81.99 -9.05
C ALA A 62 -27.61 -80.58 -9.66
N LEU A 63 -28.75 -79.89 -9.52
CA LEU A 63 -28.91 -78.49 -9.96
C LEU A 63 -28.44 -77.51 -8.88
N LEU A 64 -28.53 -77.88 -7.60
CA LEU A 64 -28.19 -77.01 -6.47
C LEU A 64 -26.72 -77.13 -6.07
N TRP A 65 -26.18 -78.36 -6.10
CA TRP A 65 -24.83 -78.67 -5.62
C TRP A 65 -23.95 -79.18 -6.75
N ARG A 66 -22.78 -78.57 -6.94
CA ARG A 66 -21.74 -79.09 -7.85
C ARG A 66 -20.80 -80.03 -7.11
N TYR A 67 -20.26 -80.99 -7.84
CA TYR A 67 -19.15 -81.82 -7.39
C TYR A 67 -17.83 -81.09 -7.66
N HIS A 68 -17.00 -80.95 -6.65
CA HIS A 68 -15.64 -80.44 -6.80
C HIS A 68 -14.73 -81.15 -5.80
N ASN A 69 -13.69 -81.80 -6.32
CA ASN A 69 -12.69 -82.50 -5.57
C ASN A 69 -11.37 -81.72 -5.63
N GLU A 70 -11.00 -81.10 -4.52
CA GLU A 70 -9.77 -80.30 -4.40
C GLU A 70 -8.51 -81.17 -4.30
N GLN A 71 -8.62 -82.45 -3.90
CA GLN A 71 -7.46 -83.34 -3.76
C GLN A 71 -6.96 -83.87 -5.11
N ASN A 72 -7.85 -84.01 -6.10
CA ASN A 72 -7.51 -84.42 -7.47
C ASN A 72 -8.03 -83.36 -8.46
N PRO A 73 -7.20 -82.36 -8.84
CA PRO A 73 -7.63 -81.28 -9.72
C PRO A 73 -8.02 -81.77 -11.12
N CYS A 74 -7.53 -82.95 -11.54
CA CYS A 74 -7.82 -83.56 -12.84
C CYS A 74 -9.01 -84.56 -12.84
N ASP A 75 -9.90 -84.52 -11.84
CA ASP A 75 -11.08 -85.40 -11.81
C ASP A 75 -12.08 -85.01 -12.92
N PRO A 76 -12.47 -85.93 -13.84
CA PRO A 76 -13.44 -85.63 -14.91
C PRO A 76 -14.83 -85.28 -14.39
N LYS A 77 -15.11 -85.50 -13.09
CA LYS A 77 -16.37 -85.10 -12.44
C LYS A 77 -16.34 -83.66 -11.89
N ASN A 78 -15.19 -82.98 -11.92
CA ASN A 78 -15.09 -81.59 -11.46
C ASN A 78 -15.80 -80.65 -12.43
N GLU A 79 -16.86 -80.00 -11.94
CA GLU A 79 -17.66 -79.08 -12.74
C GLU A 79 -17.23 -77.63 -12.50
N PRO A 80 -17.05 -76.82 -13.58
CA PRO A 80 -16.80 -75.40 -13.43
C PRO A 80 -18.05 -74.69 -12.86
N PRO A 81 -17.90 -73.52 -12.21
CA PRO A 81 -19.03 -72.77 -11.68
C PRO A 81 -20.08 -72.47 -12.77
N PRO A 82 -21.39 -72.54 -12.43
CA PRO A 82 -22.43 -72.31 -13.42
C PRO A 82 -22.48 -70.85 -13.87
N PHE A 83 -22.58 -70.65 -15.18
CA PHE A 83 -22.66 -69.32 -15.79
C PHE A 83 -23.84 -68.51 -15.24
N LEU A 84 -25.01 -69.14 -15.05
CA LEU A 84 -26.19 -68.46 -14.50
C LEU A 84 -25.97 -67.90 -13.09
N ALA A 85 -25.23 -68.59 -12.21
CA ALA A 85 -24.96 -68.08 -10.87
C ALA A 85 -24.11 -66.81 -10.91
N SER A 86 -23.11 -66.75 -11.81
CA SER A 86 -22.31 -65.54 -12.05
C SER A 86 -23.16 -64.39 -12.63
N VAL A 87 -24.04 -64.70 -13.59
CA VAL A 87 -24.97 -63.71 -14.16
C VAL A 87 -25.94 -63.19 -13.09
N LEU A 88 -26.50 -64.06 -12.25
CA LEU A 88 -27.37 -63.67 -11.14
C LEU A 88 -26.64 -62.82 -10.10
N ASN A 89 -25.39 -63.15 -9.77
CA ASN A 89 -24.56 -62.37 -8.85
C ASN A 89 -24.31 -60.95 -9.38
N VAL A 90 -23.83 -60.83 -10.63
CA VAL A 90 -23.62 -59.52 -11.28
C VAL A 90 -24.94 -58.77 -11.43
N SER A 91 -26.04 -59.46 -11.75
CA SER A 91 -27.37 -58.84 -11.87
C SER A 91 -27.88 -58.33 -10.53
N LEU A 92 -27.69 -59.08 -9.44
CA LEU A 92 -28.05 -58.66 -8.09
C LEU A 92 -27.22 -57.44 -7.66
N LEU A 93 -25.90 -57.48 -7.90
CA LEU A 93 -25.02 -56.34 -7.64
C LEU A 93 -25.43 -55.10 -8.47
N ALA A 94 -25.69 -55.28 -9.77
CA ALA A 94 -26.15 -54.22 -10.65
C ALA A 94 -27.51 -53.66 -10.21
N PHE A 95 -28.43 -54.52 -9.75
CA PHE A 95 -29.72 -54.11 -9.20
C PHE A 95 -29.55 -53.27 -7.93
N ILE A 96 -28.67 -53.68 -7.01
CA ILE A 96 -28.35 -52.91 -5.79
C ILE A 96 -27.74 -51.56 -6.17
N ILE A 97 -26.75 -51.51 -7.07
CA ILE A 97 -26.11 -50.27 -7.53
C ILE A 97 -27.14 -49.36 -8.22
N TYR A 98 -28.00 -49.91 -9.07
CA TYR A 98 -29.04 -49.15 -9.73
C TYR A 98 -30.07 -48.61 -8.73
N ARG A 99 -30.48 -49.41 -7.75
CA ARG A 99 -31.50 -49.04 -6.77
C ARG A 99 -31.00 -48.04 -5.72
N PHE A 100 -29.73 -48.11 -5.33
CA PHE A 100 -29.13 -47.26 -4.30
C PHE A 100 -28.24 -46.15 -4.85
N GLY A 101 -27.52 -46.36 -5.96
CA GLY A 101 -26.55 -45.43 -6.53
C GLY A 101 -27.16 -44.28 -7.34
N ARG A 102 -28.36 -44.45 -7.91
CA ARG A 102 -29.01 -43.39 -8.72
C ARG A 102 -29.23 -42.08 -7.96
N LYS A 103 -29.64 -42.16 -6.70
CA LYS A 103 -29.90 -40.98 -5.85
C LYS A 103 -28.62 -40.20 -5.49
N PRO A 104 -27.60 -40.80 -4.86
CA PRO A 104 -26.39 -40.08 -4.45
C PRO A 104 -25.59 -39.55 -5.65
N ILE A 105 -25.56 -40.27 -6.78
CA ILE A 105 -24.88 -39.80 -7.99
C ILE A 105 -25.58 -38.56 -8.57
N ALA A 106 -26.91 -38.60 -8.69
CA ALA A 106 -27.68 -37.45 -9.17
C ALA A 106 -27.56 -36.25 -8.23
N GLU A 107 -27.60 -36.47 -6.92
CA GLU A 107 -27.44 -35.41 -5.91
C GLU A 107 -26.05 -34.78 -5.95
N ALA A 108 -24.98 -35.59 -6.07
CA ALA A 108 -23.61 -35.09 -6.20
C ALA A 108 -23.43 -34.24 -7.46
N LEU A 109 -24.00 -34.67 -8.60
CA LEU A 109 -23.97 -33.90 -9.86
C LEU A 109 -24.76 -32.60 -9.74
N ARG A 110 -25.95 -32.63 -9.11
CA ARG A 110 -26.74 -31.41 -8.85
C ARG A 110 -26.00 -30.45 -7.94
N LYS A 111 -25.38 -30.95 -6.86
CA LYS A 111 -24.56 -30.15 -5.94
C LYS A 111 -23.38 -29.51 -6.66
N ARG A 112 -22.63 -30.27 -7.47
CA ARG A 112 -21.53 -29.72 -8.30
C ARG A 112 -22.02 -28.65 -9.25
N LYS A 113 -23.12 -28.89 -9.98
CA LYS A 113 -23.72 -27.88 -10.87
C LYS A 113 -24.10 -26.61 -10.10
N GLN A 114 -24.73 -26.76 -8.94
CA GLN A 114 -25.12 -25.64 -8.10
C GLN A 114 -23.90 -24.85 -7.61
N THR A 115 -22.87 -25.53 -7.11
CA THR A 115 -21.61 -24.88 -6.69
C THR A 115 -20.96 -24.10 -7.83
N ILE A 116 -20.83 -24.71 -9.01
CA ILE A 116 -20.24 -24.03 -10.18
C ILE A 116 -21.08 -22.82 -10.60
N THR A 117 -22.41 -22.94 -10.58
CA THR A 117 -23.30 -21.82 -10.92
C THR A 117 -23.15 -20.69 -9.89
N GLN A 118 -23.11 -21.02 -8.60
CA GLN A 118 -22.89 -20.04 -7.53
C GLN A 118 -21.51 -19.37 -7.62
N GLU A 119 -20.46 -20.12 -7.95
CA GLU A 119 -19.12 -19.58 -8.15
C GLU A 119 -19.07 -18.64 -9.35
N LEU A 120 -19.74 -18.99 -10.46
CA LEU A 120 -19.85 -18.13 -11.65
C LEU A 120 -20.64 -16.85 -11.34
N ASP A 121 -21.78 -16.96 -10.65
CA ASP A 121 -22.60 -15.80 -10.25
C ASP A 121 -21.84 -14.87 -9.29
N ASN A 122 -21.09 -15.45 -8.35
CA ASN A 122 -20.24 -14.69 -7.44
C ASN A 122 -19.09 -14.00 -8.19
N ALA A 123 -18.47 -14.69 -9.14
CA ALA A 123 -17.40 -14.12 -9.96
C ALA A 123 -17.91 -12.99 -10.85
N SER A 124 -19.09 -13.14 -11.47
CA SER A 124 -19.71 -12.07 -12.26
C SER A 124 -20.08 -10.87 -11.40
N ARG A 125 -20.63 -11.10 -10.20
CA ARG A 125 -20.95 -10.01 -9.27
C ARG A 125 -19.69 -9.29 -8.81
N LEU A 126 -18.64 -10.02 -8.46
CA LEU A 126 -17.37 -9.42 -8.03
C LEU A 126 -16.73 -8.61 -9.16
N LYS A 127 -16.83 -9.10 -10.41
CA LYS A 127 -16.39 -8.36 -11.59
C LYS A 127 -17.18 -7.05 -11.75
N GLU A 128 -18.51 -7.10 -11.69
CA GLU A 128 -19.36 -5.91 -11.81
C GLU A 128 -19.09 -4.90 -10.69
N GLU A 129 -18.90 -5.37 -9.45
CA GLU A 129 -18.50 -4.51 -8.33
C GLU A 129 -17.11 -3.89 -8.54
N ALA A 130 -16.17 -4.62 -9.10
CA ALA A 130 -14.83 -4.11 -9.41
C ALA A 130 -14.89 -3.06 -10.54
N GLU A 131 -15.67 -3.30 -11.60
CA GLU A 131 -15.89 -2.34 -12.69
C GLU A 131 -16.54 -1.05 -12.16
N LYS A 132 -17.60 -1.16 -11.35
CA LYS A 132 -18.22 0.03 -10.71
C LYS A 132 -17.25 0.82 -9.86
N ARG A 133 -16.41 0.14 -9.07
CA ARG A 133 -15.38 0.81 -8.26
C ARG A 133 -14.33 1.49 -9.13
N LEU A 134 -13.95 0.88 -10.24
CA LEU A 134 -13.00 1.47 -11.19
C LEU A 134 -13.58 2.77 -11.75
N ASP A 135 -14.81 2.73 -12.27
CA ASP A 135 -15.51 3.91 -12.80
C ASP A 135 -15.60 5.02 -11.74
N GLU A 136 -15.97 4.67 -10.50
CA GLU A 136 -16.00 5.63 -9.39
C GLU A 136 -14.62 6.26 -9.10
N TYR A 137 -13.53 5.51 -9.24
CA TYR A 137 -12.19 6.02 -9.03
C TYR A 137 -11.73 6.90 -10.19
N GLU A 138 -12.04 6.53 -11.42
CA GLU A 138 -11.77 7.35 -12.61
C GLU A 138 -12.51 8.69 -12.55
N ASP A 139 -13.78 8.68 -12.15
CA ASP A 139 -14.56 9.89 -11.91
C ASP A 139 -13.95 10.76 -10.81
N LYS A 140 -13.50 10.14 -9.69
CA LYS A 140 -12.84 10.86 -8.59
C LYS A 140 -11.51 11.47 -9.05
N LEU A 141 -10.71 10.76 -9.84
CA LEU A 141 -9.45 11.27 -10.37
C LEU A 141 -9.68 12.47 -11.30
N THR A 142 -10.65 12.37 -12.20
CA THR A 142 -11.01 13.46 -13.10
C THR A 142 -11.43 14.72 -12.32
N ARG A 143 -12.30 14.56 -11.31
CA ARG A 143 -12.71 15.68 -10.43
C ARG A 143 -11.55 16.26 -9.63
N LEU A 144 -10.61 15.42 -9.17
CA LEU A 144 -9.42 15.87 -8.47
C LEU A 144 -8.50 16.68 -9.38
N GLU A 145 -8.34 16.28 -10.64
CA GLU A 145 -7.56 17.04 -11.62
C GLU A 145 -8.18 18.41 -11.90
N GLU A 146 -9.50 18.49 -12.06
CA GLU A 146 -10.24 19.76 -12.19
C GLU A 146 -10.05 20.64 -10.94
N THR A 147 -10.25 20.07 -9.75
CA THR A 147 -10.07 20.80 -8.48
C THR A 147 -8.63 21.30 -8.31
N LEU A 148 -7.64 20.51 -8.71
CA LEU A 148 -6.23 20.92 -8.66
C LEU A 148 -5.93 22.04 -9.66
N ALA A 149 -6.53 22.02 -10.84
CA ALA A 149 -6.37 23.08 -11.83
C ALA A 149 -6.99 24.39 -11.32
N GLU A 150 -8.19 24.34 -10.74
CA GLU A 150 -8.86 25.48 -10.11
C GLU A 150 -8.02 26.04 -8.94
N LEU A 151 -7.57 25.17 -8.04
CA LEU A 151 -6.76 25.56 -6.89
C LEU A 151 -5.43 26.22 -7.32
N LYS A 152 -4.77 25.69 -8.35
CA LYS A 152 -3.56 26.31 -8.91
C LYS A 152 -3.83 27.69 -9.50
N ALA A 153 -4.93 27.85 -10.24
CA ALA A 153 -5.31 29.13 -10.81
C ALA A 153 -5.66 30.15 -9.70
N GLU A 154 -6.38 29.73 -8.67
CA GLU A 154 -6.72 30.55 -7.53
C GLU A 154 -5.46 30.99 -6.77
N HIS A 155 -4.56 30.05 -6.44
CA HIS A 155 -3.30 30.38 -5.76
C HIS A 155 -2.40 31.29 -6.58
N ALA A 156 -2.34 31.13 -7.90
CA ALA A 156 -1.58 32.04 -8.77
C ALA A 156 -2.17 33.47 -8.72
N SER A 157 -3.50 33.59 -8.79
CA SER A 157 -4.20 34.88 -8.64
C SER A 157 -3.97 35.50 -7.26
N GLN A 158 -4.08 34.71 -6.19
CA GLN A 158 -3.82 35.17 -4.83
C GLN A 158 -2.35 35.62 -4.66
N ALA A 159 -1.39 34.87 -5.20
CA ALA A 159 0.02 35.22 -5.15
C ALA A 159 0.32 36.54 -5.86
N GLU A 160 -0.25 36.79 -7.04
CA GLU A 160 -0.08 38.06 -7.74
C GLU A 160 -0.72 39.23 -6.97
N ARG A 161 -1.90 39.03 -6.35
CA ARG A 161 -2.53 40.06 -5.50
C ARG A 161 -1.68 40.37 -4.27
N GLU A 162 -1.19 39.35 -3.59
CA GLU A 162 -0.34 39.52 -2.40
C GLU A 162 0.98 40.19 -2.77
N LYS A 163 1.60 39.78 -3.87
CA LYS A 163 2.81 40.43 -4.40
C LYS A 163 2.57 41.91 -4.67
N ALA A 164 1.46 42.27 -5.33
CA ALA A 164 1.09 43.66 -5.58
C ALA A 164 0.89 44.44 -4.27
N HIS A 165 0.22 43.83 -3.29
CA HIS A 165 0.00 44.41 -1.97
C HIS A 165 1.32 44.66 -1.22
N VAL A 166 2.20 43.65 -1.15
CA VAL A 166 3.52 43.75 -0.51
C VAL A 166 4.38 44.81 -1.18
N LEU A 167 4.38 44.90 -2.51
CA LEU A 167 5.12 45.93 -3.23
C LEU A 167 4.57 47.34 -2.94
N ALA A 168 3.25 47.51 -2.91
CA ALA A 168 2.63 48.78 -2.57
C ALA A 168 2.95 49.19 -1.13
N GLU A 169 2.90 48.25 -0.19
CA GLU A 169 3.25 48.51 1.21
C GLU A 169 4.74 48.83 1.37
N ALA A 170 5.62 48.09 0.70
CA ALA A 170 7.05 48.36 0.70
C ALA A 170 7.37 49.76 0.17
N GLU A 171 6.71 50.20 -0.90
CA GLU A 171 6.88 51.54 -1.45
C GLU A 171 6.37 52.63 -0.49
N GLN A 172 5.21 52.43 0.14
CA GLN A 172 4.73 53.35 1.17
C GLN A 172 5.68 53.44 2.38
N ARG A 173 6.19 52.30 2.85
CA ARG A 173 7.18 52.25 3.94
C ARG A 173 8.47 52.96 3.53
N ARG A 174 8.95 52.78 2.30
CA ARG A 174 10.12 53.46 1.75
C ARG A 174 9.94 54.98 1.75
N VAL A 175 8.79 55.47 1.29
CA VAL A 175 8.48 56.91 1.28
C VAL A 175 8.44 57.47 2.71
N ARG A 176 7.78 56.79 3.64
CA ARG A 176 7.74 57.20 5.06
C ARG A 176 9.13 57.22 5.68
N MET A 177 9.92 56.16 5.50
CA MET A 177 11.28 56.06 6.01
C MET A 177 12.16 57.20 5.48
N ARG A 178 12.04 57.53 4.20
CA ARG A 178 12.77 58.67 3.61
C ARG A 178 12.37 59.99 4.25
N ARG A 179 11.06 60.24 4.40
CA ARG A 179 10.56 61.46 5.05
C ARG A 179 11.03 61.58 6.50
N ASP A 180 11.01 60.47 7.24
CA ASP A 180 11.46 60.43 8.63
C ASP A 180 12.97 60.67 8.73
N ALA A 181 13.75 60.12 7.79
CA ALA A 181 15.19 60.37 7.71
C ALA A 181 15.50 61.84 7.37
N GLU A 182 14.81 62.42 6.39
CA GLU A 182 14.93 63.83 6.03
C GLU A 182 14.59 64.74 7.22
N PHE A 183 13.48 64.46 7.91
CA PHE A 183 13.09 65.19 9.13
C PHE A 183 14.15 65.09 10.24
N ARG A 184 14.70 63.89 10.48
CA ARG A 184 15.77 63.71 11.47
C ARG A 184 17.02 64.47 11.11
N ILE A 185 17.45 64.42 9.84
CA ILE A 185 18.61 65.18 9.35
C ILE A 185 18.40 66.68 9.58
N GLU A 186 17.21 67.21 9.30
CA GLU A 186 16.91 68.62 9.54
C GLU A 186 17.00 68.99 11.03
N GLN A 187 16.50 68.14 11.93
CA GLN A 187 16.58 68.38 13.37
C GLN A 187 18.03 68.34 13.86
N GLU A 188 18.81 67.35 13.43
CA GLU A 188 20.24 67.22 13.77
C GLU A 188 21.05 68.41 13.23
N LEU A 189 20.78 68.87 12.01
CA LEU A 189 21.43 70.06 11.45
C LEU A 189 21.08 71.32 12.25
N LYS A 190 19.82 71.47 12.69
CA LYS A 190 19.42 72.59 13.55
C LYS A 190 20.14 72.53 14.90
N ALA A 191 20.19 71.36 15.54
CA ALA A 191 20.90 71.15 16.80
C ALA A 191 22.40 71.43 16.67
N ALA A 192 23.04 70.91 15.62
CA ALA A 192 24.46 71.14 15.34
C ALA A 192 24.77 72.62 15.11
N ARG A 193 23.91 73.35 14.38
CA ARG A 193 24.07 74.81 14.19
C ARG A 193 24.01 75.57 15.51
N VAL A 194 23.05 75.25 16.37
CA VAL A 194 22.93 75.89 17.70
C VAL A 194 24.18 75.61 18.54
N MET A 195 24.65 74.36 18.54
CA MET A 195 25.86 73.97 19.26
C MET A 195 27.11 74.70 18.76
N LEU A 196 27.30 74.79 17.44
CA LEU A 196 28.42 75.52 16.84
C LEU A 196 28.37 77.02 17.15
N LEU A 197 27.19 77.64 17.11
CA LEU A 197 27.03 79.05 17.48
C LEU A 197 27.35 79.28 18.95
N GLN A 198 26.89 78.40 19.83
CA GLN A 198 27.19 78.48 21.25
C GLN A 198 28.69 78.37 21.52
N GLU A 199 29.39 77.44 20.87
CA GLU A 199 30.84 77.26 20.98
C GLU A 199 31.60 78.48 20.45
N ALA A 200 31.17 79.03 19.30
CA ALA A 200 31.78 80.22 18.71
C ALA A 200 31.61 81.45 19.61
N VAL A 201 30.42 81.65 20.21
CA VAL A 201 30.15 82.73 21.15
C VAL A 201 31.00 82.56 22.42
N GLN A 202 31.07 81.36 22.99
CA GLN A 202 31.92 81.10 24.16
C GLN A 202 33.39 81.39 23.86
N SER A 203 33.90 80.94 22.70
CA SER A 203 35.27 81.21 22.26
C SER A 203 35.53 82.70 22.06
N ALA A 204 34.59 83.43 21.46
CA ALA A 204 34.70 84.88 21.27
C ALA A 204 34.69 85.64 22.59
N VAL A 205 33.82 85.26 23.54
CA VAL A 205 33.78 85.84 24.89
C VAL A 205 35.08 85.57 25.62
N ALA A 206 35.61 84.35 25.58
CA ALA A 206 36.89 84.01 26.20
C ALA A 206 38.05 84.82 25.60
N ALA A 207 38.10 84.99 24.28
CA ALA A 207 39.10 85.81 23.61
C ALA A 207 38.96 87.31 23.96
N ALA A 208 37.73 87.82 24.05
CA ALA A 208 37.47 89.19 24.49
C ALA A 208 37.88 89.41 25.94
N GLU A 209 37.56 88.48 26.85
CA GLU A 209 37.96 88.53 28.26
C GLU A 209 39.48 88.58 28.39
N GLU A 210 40.21 87.75 27.64
CA GLU A 210 41.67 87.75 27.61
C GLU A 210 42.23 89.09 27.09
N LEU A 211 41.67 89.64 26.02
CA LEU A 211 42.05 90.97 25.51
C LEU A 211 41.76 92.09 26.50
N LEU A 212 40.59 92.07 27.16
CA LEU A 212 40.22 93.04 28.19
C LEU A 212 41.17 92.97 29.38
N ARG A 213 41.52 91.77 29.86
CA ARG A 213 42.51 91.58 30.93
C ARG A 213 43.87 92.19 30.59
N GLN A 214 44.29 92.10 29.32
CA GLN A 214 45.57 92.64 28.87
C GLN A 214 45.55 94.17 28.64
N ARG A 215 44.38 94.77 28.38
CA ARG A 215 44.27 96.16 27.89
C ARG A 215 43.60 97.13 28.87
N VAL A 216 42.84 96.67 29.86
CA VAL A 216 42.10 97.54 30.79
C VAL A 216 43.03 98.28 31.75
N GLY A 217 42.93 99.62 31.74
CA GLY A 217 43.59 100.52 32.70
C GLY A 217 42.64 101.11 33.74
N ARG A 218 43.17 101.89 34.69
CA ARG A 218 42.38 102.54 35.77
C ARG A 218 41.31 103.51 35.24
N GLU A 219 41.63 104.30 34.21
CA GLU A 219 40.68 105.26 33.62
C GLU A 219 39.46 104.58 32.97
N ASP A 220 39.63 103.40 32.39
CA ASP A 220 38.51 102.66 31.79
C ASP A 220 37.56 102.10 32.85
N LEU A 221 38.09 101.68 34.01
CA LEU A 221 37.31 101.22 35.16
C LEU A 221 36.52 102.34 35.81
N ASP A 222 37.14 103.52 36.00
CA ASP A 222 36.47 104.69 36.57
C ASP A 222 35.32 105.17 35.67
N ARG A 223 35.53 105.19 34.34
CA ARG A 223 34.48 105.52 33.37
C ARG A 223 33.34 104.50 33.37
N ALA A 224 33.64 103.20 33.44
CA ALA A 224 32.62 102.15 33.52
C ALA A 224 31.78 102.25 34.81
N ASN A 225 32.41 102.60 35.93
CA ASN A 225 31.74 102.81 37.21
C ASN A 225 30.77 104.01 37.17
N GLU A 226 31.19 105.14 36.58
CA GLU A 226 30.30 106.30 36.41
C GLU A 226 29.09 105.98 35.52
N GLU A 227 29.29 105.22 34.44
CA GLU A 227 28.23 104.83 33.52
C GLU A 227 27.23 103.87 34.17
N TYR A 228 27.71 102.92 34.98
CA TYR A 228 26.86 102.04 35.79
C TYR A 228 26.01 102.84 36.78
N LEU A 229 26.60 103.79 37.49
CA LEU A 229 25.88 104.66 38.44
C LEU A 229 24.81 105.52 37.76
N LYS A 230 25.05 105.98 36.52
CA LYS A 230 24.04 106.69 35.71
C LYS A 230 22.91 105.79 35.22
N ALA A 231 23.16 104.50 34.99
CA ALA A 231 22.15 103.56 34.48
C ALA A 231 21.13 103.09 35.54
N ILE A 232 21.49 103.09 36.83
CA ILE A 232 20.62 102.68 37.95
C ILE A 232 19.26 103.41 37.95
N PRO A 233 19.18 104.75 37.88
CA PRO A 233 17.89 105.46 37.89
C PRO A 233 17.00 105.12 36.69
N ALA A 234 17.57 104.82 35.52
CA ALA A 234 16.81 104.43 34.33
C ALA A 234 16.23 103.00 34.43
N ALA A 235 16.96 102.05 35.02
CA ALA A 235 16.49 100.68 35.19
C ALA A 235 15.41 100.56 36.29
N VAL A 236 15.57 101.31 37.39
CA VAL A 236 14.61 101.35 38.51
C VAL A 236 13.29 101.98 38.08
N SER A 237 13.33 103.05 37.27
CA SER A 237 12.12 103.68 36.72
C SER A 237 11.40 102.76 35.72
N ALA A 238 12.12 102.11 34.80
CA ALA A 238 11.52 101.14 33.87
C ALA A 238 10.87 99.92 34.55
N GLY A 239 11.44 99.45 35.67
CA GLY A 239 10.87 98.37 36.49
C GLY A 239 9.65 98.81 37.31
N ALA A 240 9.55 100.08 37.69
CA ALA A 240 8.40 100.65 38.38
C ALA A 240 7.21 100.87 37.44
N THR A 241 7.45 101.31 36.19
CA THR A 241 6.39 101.50 35.17
C THR A 241 5.71 100.18 34.79
N ARG A 242 6.49 99.09 34.70
CA ARG A 242 5.94 97.75 34.37
C ARG A 242 5.09 97.14 35.49
N ARG A 243 5.36 97.51 36.76
CA ARG A 243 4.56 97.09 37.93
C ARG A 243 3.26 97.89 38.10
N GLY A 244 3.24 99.17 37.72
CA GLY A 244 2.01 100.00 37.75
C GLY A 244 0.99 99.68 36.66
N ALA A 245 1.43 99.17 35.50
CA ALA A 245 0.54 98.78 34.40
C ALA A 245 -0.17 97.43 34.63
N GLN A 246 0.34 96.55 35.51
CA GLN A 246 -0.28 95.26 35.80
C GLN A 246 -1.40 95.33 36.85
N THR A 247 -1.53 96.45 37.60
CA THR A 247 -2.55 96.58 38.66
C THR A 247 -3.82 97.33 38.25
N THR A 248 -3.84 97.98 37.07
CA THR A 248 -5.03 98.69 36.54
C THR A 248 -5.80 97.90 35.47
N GLY A 249 -5.30 96.73 35.05
CA GLY A 249 -5.98 95.84 34.10
C GLY A 249 -6.77 94.67 34.72
N ALA A 250 -6.95 94.64 36.05
CA ALA A 250 -7.64 93.57 36.78
C ALA A 250 -9.00 94.00 37.37
N ALA A 251 -9.60 95.06 36.84
CA ALA A 251 -10.98 95.45 37.12
C ALA A 251 -11.64 95.97 35.84
N ILE A 252 -12.13 95.03 35.02
CA ILE A 252 -13.36 95.01 34.20
C ILE A 252 -13.48 93.60 33.62
#